data_AF-N1WSG9-F1
#
_entry.id   AF-N1WSG9-F1
#
_cell.length_a   1.000
_cell.length_b   1.000
_cell.length_c   1.000
_cell.angle_alpha   90.00
_cell.angle_beta   90.00
_cell.angle_gamma   90.00
#
_symmetry.space_group_name_H-M   'P 1'
#
loop_
_entity.id
_entity.type
_entity.pdbx_description
1 polymer ?
#
loop_
_entity_poly.entity_id
_entity_poly.type
_entity_poly.pdbx_seq_one_letter_code
_entity_poly.pdbx_strand_id
1 'polypeptide(L)'
;MAKRLLALKASIFRANIGIHKKRDIMKQLTLIATFLLYPTLSAYACDCECLDDCSFSVVSKTSIFVALVKVISYNDYLGDDIMGYEGKMPYSMTVEIIKKYKGSETRETIKIWGDDGKECRPYIANFKIGEYYLIAPSVLGDNKLKNESSTDYDFFSCSTDYLKFDMEKEIAYGEYSKKKDEIKLSDFEKEIKK
;
A
#
# COMPACT_ATOMS: atom_id res chain seq x y z
N MET A 1 -2.30 57.18 -61.94
CA MET A 1 -2.10 57.23 -60.46
C MET A 1 -3.01 56.27 -59.67
N ALA A 2 -4.25 55.97 -60.10
CA ALA A 2 -5.20 55.13 -59.34
C ALA A 2 -4.84 53.64 -59.18
N LYS A 3 -4.10 53.02 -60.12
CA LYS A 3 -3.75 51.58 -60.04
C LYS A 3 -2.76 51.21 -58.92
N ARG A 4 -1.91 52.15 -58.47
CA ARG A 4 -0.97 51.90 -57.35
C ARG A 4 -1.65 51.93 -55.98
N LEU A 5 -2.72 52.71 -55.81
CA LEU A 5 -3.46 52.81 -54.55
C LEU A 5 -4.36 51.59 -54.27
N LEU A 6 -4.93 50.97 -55.32
CA LEU A 6 -5.71 49.72 -55.17
C LEU A 6 -4.82 48.53 -54.79
N ALA A 7 -3.61 48.44 -55.36
CA ALA A 7 -2.67 47.36 -55.07
C ALA A 7 -2.15 47.40 -53.62
N LEU A 8 -1.92 48.61 -53.07
CA LEU A 8 -1.50 48.75 -51.67
C LEU A 8 -2.62 48.38 -50.69
N LYS A 9 -3.88 48.78 -50.95
CA LYS A 9 -5.03 48.45 -50.10
C LYS A 9 -5.32 46.94 -50.07
N ALA A 10 -5.20 46.25 -51.21
CA ALA A 10 -5.39 44.80 -51.28
C ALA A 10 -4.27 44.02 -50.55
N SER A 11 -3.04 44.53 -50.57
CA SER A 11 -1.89 43.93 -49.89
C SER A 11 -2.01 44.02 -48.35
N ILE A 12 -2.44 45.18 -47.84
CA ILE A 12 -2.63 45.42 -46.40
C ILE A 12 -3.80 44.59 -45.84
N PHE A 13 -4.90 44.46 -46.61
CA PHE A 13 -6.06 43.67 -46.19
C PHE A 13 -5.75 42.17 -46.11
N ARG A 14 -4.96 41.63 -47.05
CA ARG A 14 -4.49 40.23 -47.02
C ARG A 14 -3.53 39.95 -45.86
N ALA A 15 -2.67 40.91 -45.51
CA ALA A 15 -1.75 40.78 -44.37
C ALA A 15 -2.51 40.72 -43.03
N ASN A 16 -3.54 41.55 -42.83
CA ASN A 16 -4.31 41.57 -41.59
C ASN A 16 -5.16 40.30 -41.35
N ILE A 17 -5.73 39.71 -42.40
CA ILE A 17 -6.49 38.45 -42.31
C ILE A 17 -5.56 37.27 -41.94
N GLY A 18 -4.35 37.24 -42.49
CA GLY A 18 -3.35 36.24 -42.17
C GLY A 18 -2.90 36.27 -40.71
N ILE A 19 -2.73 37.46 -40.13
CA ILE A 19 -2.29 37.65 -38.73
C ILE A 19 -3.40 37.25 -37.75
N HIS A 20 -4.66 37.62 -38.02
CA HIS A 20 -5.80 37.23 -37.18
C HIS A 20 -6.01 35.70 -37.15
N LYS A 21 -5.99 35.05 -38.32
CA LYS A 21 -6.13 33.59 -38.42
C LYS A 21 -5.00 32.84 -37.72
N LYS A 22 -3.75 33.33 -37.81
CA LYS A 22 -2.59 32.74 -37.15
C LYS A 22 -2.64 32.89 -35.63
N ARG A 23 -3.21 34.00 -35.12
CA ARG A 23 -3.40 34.25 -33.69
C ARG A 23 -4.47 33.33 -33.07
N ASP A 24 -5.57 33.07 -33.77
CA ASP A 24 -6.61 32.14 -33.28
C ASP A 24 -6.15 30.67 -33.34
N ILE A 25 -5.40 30.27 -34.37
CA ILE A 25 -4.78 28.94 -34.47
C ILE A 25 -3.73 28.74 -33.36
N MET A 26 -2.91 29.76 -33.08
CA MET A 26 -1.89 29.68 -32.03
C MET A 26 -2.51 29.59 -30.63
N LYS A 27 -3.62 30.31 -30.37
CA LYS A 27 -4.41 30.21 -29.14
C LYS A 27 -5.09 28.84 -28.97
N GLN A 28 -5.62 28.25 -30.05
CA GLN A 28 -6.16 26.90 -30.02
C GLN A 28 -5.07 25.84 -29.78
N LEU A 29 -3.89 25.99 -30.39
CA LEU A 29 -2.74 25.11 -30.13
C LEU A 29 -2.24 25.23 -28.69
N THR A 30 -2.27 26.43 -28.09
CA THR A 30 -1.94 26.58 -26.67
C THR A 30 -2.99 25.92 -25.78
N LEU A 31 -4.28 26.07 -26.07
CA LEU A 31 -5.37 25.42 -25.32
C LEU A 31 -5.32 23.88 -25.38
N ILE A 32 -4.98 23.31 -26.53
CA ILE A 32 -4.83 21.86 -26.72
C ILE A 32 -3.59 21.35 -25.97
N ALA A 33 -2.49 22.10 -25.98
CA ALA A 33 -1.28 21.75 -25.22
C ALA A 33 -1.51 21.76 -23.70
N THR A 34 -2.33 22.68 -23.18
CA THR A 34 -2.67 22.73 -21.74
C THR A 34 -3.61 21.61 -21.31
N PHE A 35 -4.49 21.11 -22.20
CA PHE A 35 -5.38 19.98 -21.91
C PHE A 35 -4.65 18.62 -21.88
N LEU A 36 -3.52 18.50 -22.58
CA LEU A 36 -2.66 17.31 -22.57
C LEU A 36 -1.76 17.20 -21.32
N LEU A 37 -1.72 18.22 -20.47
CA LEU A 37 -0.90 18.27 -19.24
C LEU A 37 -1.67 17.93 -17.96
N TYR A 38 -2.90 17.45 -18.07
CA TYR A 38 -3.64 16.90 -16.92
C TYR A 38 -3.63 15.36 -16.95
N PRO A 39 -2.54 14.69 -16.52
CA PRO A 39 -2.70 13.37 -15.99
C PRO A 39 -3.35 13.53 -14.61
N THR A 40 -4.68 13.42 -14.53
CA THR A 40 -5.32 13.00 -13.28
C THR A 40 -5.07 11.51 -13.11
N LEU A 41 -3.80 11.13 -12.94
CA LEU A 41 -3.47 9.83 -12.40
C LEU A 41 -3.75 9.97 -10.91
N SER A 42 -4.88 9.40 -10.48
CA SER A 42 -5.10 9.10 -9.07
C SER A 42 -4.00 8.13 -8.65
N ALA A 43 -2.90 8.66 -8.14
CA ALA A 43 -1.93 7.87 -7.40
C ALA A 43 -2.68 7.38 -6.15
N TYR A 44 -2.96 6.09 -6.08
CA TYR A 44 -3.34 5.43 -4.84
C TYR A 44 -2.07 5.31 -4.00
N ALA A 45 -1.66 6.43 -3.43
CA ALA A 45 -0.69 6.43 -2.35
C ALA A 45 -1.47 6.13 -1.07
N CYS A 46 -0.95 5.20 -0.28
CA CYS A 46 -1.47 5.06 1.07
C CYS A 46 -0.98 6.26 1.88
N ASP A 47 -1.86 7.23 2.10
CA ASP A 47 -1.58 8.37 2.96
C ASP A 47 -1.91 7.96 4.39
N CYS A 48 -0.87 7.53 5.11
CA CYS A 48 -0.98 7.02 6.46
C CYS A 48 -0.96 8.18 7.46
N GLU A 49 -2.11 8.62 7.96
CA GLU A 49 -2.17 9.43 9.18
C GLU A 49 -2.31 8.49 10.41
N CYS A 50 -1.17 8.13 11.01
CA CYS A 50 -1.18 7.58 12.37
C CYS A 50 -1.39 8.74 13.35
N LEU A 51 -2.64 9.00 13.72
CA LEU A 51 -2.99 10.10 14.63
C LEU A 51 -2.40 9.93 16.05
N ASP A 52 -2.08 8.70 16.45
CA ASP A 52 -1.60 8.36 17.80
C ASP A 52 -0.28 7.56 17.80
N ASP A 53 -0.28 6.37 18.38
CA ASP A 53 0.87 5.48 18.48
C ASP A 53 0.50 4.14 17.82
N CYS A 54 1.04 3.93 16.62
CA CYS A 54 0.80 2.73 15.81
C CYS A 54 1.91 1.69 15.97
N SER A 55 2.69 1.77 17.04
CA SER A 55 3.67 0.76 17.40
C SER A 55 3.00 -0.54 17.85
N PHE A 56 3.74 -1.65 17.79
CA PHE A 56 3.20 -2.97 18.07
C PHE A 56 2.63 -3.07 19.50
N SER A 57 3.20 -2.37 20.47
CA SER A 57 2.75 -2.38 21.87
C SER A 57 1.33 -1.82 22.05
N VAL A 58 0.91 -0.88 21.20
CA VAL A 58 -0.44 -0.31 21.22
C VAL A 58 -1.37 -1.16 20.36
N VAL A 59 -0.94 -1.49 19.14
CA VAL A 59 -1.70 -2.33 18.20
C VAL A 59 -2.06 -3.68 18.83
N SER A 60 -1.12 -4.36 19.46
CA SER A 60 -1.39 -5.66 20.11
C SER A 60 -2.39 -5.56 21.28
N LYS A 61 -2.42 -4.43 22.00
CA LYS A 61 -3.39 -4.23 23.09
C LYS A 61 -4.80 -3.99 22.58
N THR A 62 -4.96 -3.29 21.45
CA THR A 62 -6.27 -2.97 20.88
C THR A 62 -6.78 -4.07 19.94
N SER A 63 -5.90 -4.82 19.28
CA SER A 63 -6.25 -5.89 18.35
C SER A 63 -7.06 -6.99 19.02
N ILE A 64 -8.00 -7.59 18.27
CA ILE A 64 -8.86 -8.69 18.75
C ILE A 64 -8.13 -10.03 18.77
N PHE A 65 -7.04 -10.16 18.02
CA PHE A 65 -6.29 -11.41 17.89
C PHE A 65 -4.79 -11.13 17.90
N VAL A 66 -4.06 -11.81 18.78
CA VAL A 66 -2.61 -11.65 18.94
C VAL A 66 -1.99 -13.02 19.15
N ALA A 67 -0.97 -13.33 18.36
CA ALA A 67 -0.34 -14.65 18.37
C ALA A 67 1.15 -14.60 18.02
N LEU A 68 1.88 -15.61 18.47
CA LEU A 68 3.16 -16.02 17.89
C LEU A 68 2.85 -17.05 16.81
N VAL A 69 3.34 -16.81 15.60
CA VAL A 69 3.09 -17.67 14.44
C VAL A 69 4.37 -18.04 13.71
N LYS A 70 4.28 -19.09 12.90
CA LYS A 70 5.31 -19.51 11.95
C LYS A 70 4.76 -19.48 10.53
N VAL A 71 5.49 -18.93 9.58
CA VAL A 71 5.10 -18.97 8.16
C VAL A 71 5.36 -20.38 7.62
N ILE A 72 4.33 -21.04 7.09
CA ILE A 72 4.44 -22.43 6.60
C ILE A 72 4.33 -22.56 5.09
N SER A 73 3.62 -21.65 4.42
CA SER A 73 3.52 -21.66 2.96
C SER A 73 3.09 -20.31 2.39
N TYR A 74 3.45 -20.06 1.13
CA TYR A 74 2.73 -19.12 0.26
C TYR A 74 1.67 -19.89 -0.53
N ASN A 75 0.50 -19.31 -0.72
CA ASN A 75 -0.65 -20.02 -1.31
C ASN A 75 -1.15 -19.36 -2.59
N ASP A 76 -1.42 -18.06 -2.52
CA ASP A 76 -1.90 -17.26 -3.64
C ASP A 76 -0.76 -16.42 -4.21
N TYR A 77 -0.82 -16.09 -5.50
CA TYR A 77 0.20 -15.32 -6.21
C TYR A 77 -0.46 -14.29 -7.13
N LEU A 78 0.20 -13.15 -7.28
CA LEU A 78 -0.21 -12.14 -8.24
C LEU A 78 -0.04 -12.67 -9.67
N GLY A 79 -0.98 -12.31 -10.53
CA GLY A 79 -0.93 -12.62 -11.95
C GLY A 79 0.01 -11.67 -12.72
N ASP A 80 0.11 -10.44 -12.23
CA ASP A 80 0.93 -9.38 -12.82
C ASP A 80 2.30 -9.31 -12.13
N ASP A 81 3.32 -8.96 -12.91
CA ASP A 81 4.67 -8.74 -12.39
C ASP A 81 4.73 -7.41 -11.63
N ILE A 82 5.32 -7.43 -10.44
CA ILE A 82 5.58 -6.21 -9.65
C ILE A 82 6.99 -5.72 -9.94
N MET A 83 7.10 -4.45 -10.34
CA MET A 83 8.38 -3.82 -10.67
C MET A 83 9.37 -3.93 -9.50
N GLY A 84 10.56 -4.48 -9.77
CA GLY A 84 11.60 -4.67 -8.76
C GLY A 84 11.51 -5.97 -7.97
N TYR A 85 10.57 -6.85 -8.29
CA TYR A 85 10.49 -8.21 -7.75
C TYR A 85 10.73 -9.24 -8.85
N GLU A 86 11.64 -10.18 -8.62
CA GLU A 86 11.91 -11.27 -9.55
C GLU A 86 11.03 -12.49 -9.25
N GLY A 87 10.25 -12.91 -10.23
CA GLY A 87 9.38 -14.10 -10.14
C GLY A 87 7.96 -13.78 -9.70
N LYS A 88 7.18 -14.84 -9.40
CA LYS A 88 5.78 -14.69 -9.01
C LYS A 88 5.68 -14.16 -7.58
N MET A 89 5.10 -12.97 -7.43
CA MET A 89 4.91 -12.38 -6.11
C MET A 89 3.85 -13.14 -5.32
N PRO A 90 4.17 -13.66 -4.12
CA PRO A 90 3.17 -14.25 -3.24
C PRO A 90 2.19 -13.15 -2.79
N TYR A 91 0.90 -13.48 -2.81
CA TYR A 91 -0.18 -12.59 -2.44
C TYR A 91 -0.85 -12.99 -1.13
N SER A 92 -0.72 -14.25 -0.72
CA SER A 92 -1.12 -14.72 0.61
C SER A 92 -0.10 -15.67 1.20
N MET A 93 -0.08 -15.73 2.53
CA MET A 93 0.63 -16.76 3.28
C MET A 93 -0.30 -17.49 4.24
N THR A 94 0.00 -18.76 4.47
CA THR A 94 -0.54 -19.51 5.60
C THR A 94 0.48 -19.52 6.71
N VAL A 95 0.02 -19.23 7.92
CA VAL A 95 0.82 -19.29 9.13
C VAL A 95 0.22 -20.28 10.12
N GLU A 96 1.09 -21.01 10.81
CA GLU A 96 0.76 -21.88 11.94
C GLU A 96 0.77 -21.06 13.23
N ILE A 97 -0.27 -21.19 14.05
CA ILE A 97 -0.36 -20.55 15.35
C ILE A 97 0.42 -21.37 16.37
N ILE A 98 1.57 -20.86 16.79
CA ILE A 98 2.42 -21.49 17.81
C ILE A 98 1.88 -21.20 19.21
N LYS A 99 1.48 -19.95 19.45
CA LYS A 99 0.89 -19.53 20.73
C LYS A 99 -0.07 -18.38 20.52
N LYS A 100 -1.26 -18.49 21.09
CA LYS A 100 -2.26 -17.40 21.12
C LYS A 100 -2.15 -16.63 22.43
N TYR A 101 -2.07 -15.31 22.35
CA TYR A 101 -2.08 -14.40 23.51
C TYR A 101 -3.44 -13.74 23.70
N LYS A 102 -4.16 -13.46 22.61
CA LYS A 102 -5.48 -12.81 22.62
C LYS A 102 -6.37 -13.34 21.50
N GLY A 103 -7.68 -13.34 21.73
CA GLY A 103 -8.70 -13.68 20.73
C GLY A 103 -9.29 -15.09 20.85
N SER A 104 -10.36 -15.33 20.10
CA SER A 104 -11.14 -16.58 20.11
C SER A 104 -10.78 -17.54 18.98
N GLU A 105 -9.75 -17.25 18.17
CA GLU A 105 -9.32 -18.12 17.07
C GLU A 105 -9.07 -19.55 17.56
N THR A 106 -9.66 -20.53 16.87
CA THR A 106 -9.56 -21.96 17.20
C THR A 106 -8.85 -22.76 16.14
N ARG A 107 -8.67 -22.21 14.93
CA ARG A 107 -7.89 -22.85 13.87
C ARG A 107 -6.43 -22.95 14.27
N GLU A 108 -5.77 -24.02 13.83
CA GLU A 108 -4.32 -24.20 14.00
C GLU A 108 -3.53 -23.35 13.00
N THR A 109 -4.13 -23.08 11.84
CA THR A 109 -3.54 -22.26 10.78
C THR A 109 -4.50 -21.17 10.34
N ILE A 110 -3.96 -20.01 10.00
CA ILE A 110 -4.72 -18.89 9.43
C ILE A 110 -4.05 -18.42 8.14
N LYS A 111 -4.85 -17.80 7.26
CA LYS A 111 -4.36 -17.16 6.05
C LYS A 111 -4.26 -15.64 6.29
N ILE A 112 -3.14 -15.07 5.86
CA ILE A 112 -2.89 -13.63 5.85
C ILE A 112 -2.70 -13.17 4.41
N TRP A 113 -3.46 -12.16 4.00
CA TRP A 113 -3.42 -11.54 2.68
C TRP A 113 -2.49 -10.32 2.69
N GLY A 114 -1.75 -10.16 1.60
CA GLY A 114 -0.85 -9.02 1.39
C GLY A 114 -1.38 -8.06 0.34
N ASP A 115 -0.46 -7.29 -0.22
CA ASP A 115 -0.74 -6.21 -1.17
C ASP A 115 -0.52 -6.64 -2.63
N ASP A 116 -1.33 -6.11 -3.53
CA ASP A 116 -1.11 -6.16 -4.99
C ASP A 116 -0.67 -4.81 -5.57
N GLY A 117 -0.46 -3.82 -4.71
CA GLY A 117 -0.04 -2.45 -5.01
C GLY A 117 -1.09 -1.39 -4.69
N LYS A 118 -2.27 -1.77 -4.17
CA LYS A 118 -3.37 -0.84 -3.87
C LYS A 118 -4.10 -1.10 -2.54
N GLU A 119 -3.75 -2.16 -1.81
CA GLU A 119 -4.48 -2.60 -0.62
C GLU A 119 -3.95 -1.98 0.68
N CYS A 120 -2.83 -1.24 0.63
CA CYS A 120 -2.17 -0.69 1.81
C CYS A 120 -1.75 -1.77 2.81
N ARG A 121 -1.34 -2.93 2.28
CA ARG A 121 -0.89 -4.08 3.04
C ARG A 121 0.62 -4.25 2.83
N PRO A 122 1.32 -4.99 3.70
CA PRO A 122 2.68 -5.40 3.41
C PRO A 122 2.68 -6.46 2.30
N TYR A 123 3.69 -6.43 1.42
CA TYR A 123 3.93 -7.54 0.50
C TYR A 123 4.26 -8.83 1.26
N ILE A 124 3.61 -9.94 0.91
CA ILE A 124 3.86 -11.24 1.57
C ILE A 124 5.31 -11.71 1.38
N ALA A 125 5.96 -11.27 0.30
CA ALA A 125 7.37 -11.56 0.05
C ALA A 125 8.33 -11.10 1.18
N ASN A 126 7.89 -10.18 2.05
CA ASN A 126 8.67 -9.72 3.21
C ASN A 126 8.73 -10.78 4.34
N PHE A 127 7.86 -11.79 4.30
CA PHE A 127 7.75 -12.83 5.32
C PHE A 127 8.30 -14.14 4.77
N LYS A 128 9.32 -14.73 5.40
CA LYS A 128 9.96 -15.95 4.87
C LYS A 128 9.36 -17.20 5.47
N ILE A 129 9.15 -18.22 4.64
CA ILE A 129 8.75 -19.56 5.11
C ILE A 129 9.77 -20.07 6.14
N GLY A 130 9.27 -20.62 7.24
CA GLY A 130 10.05 -21.14 8.35
C GLY A 130 10.40 -20.12 9.43
N GLU A 131 10.24 -18.82 9.16
CA GLU A 131 10.46 -17.75 10.14
C GLU A 131 9.24 -17.55 11.04
N TYR A 132 9.49 -16.94 12.21
CA TYR A 132 8.51 -16.72 13.26
C TYR A 132 8.21 -15.24 13.42
N TYR A 133 6.98 -14.92 13.80
CA TYR A 133 6.51 -13.55 13.96
C TYR A 133 5.53 -13.43 15.13
N LEU A 134 5.68 -12.40 15.96
CA LEU A 134 4.57 -11.91 16.78
C LEU A 134 3.66 -11.09 15.88
N ILE A 135 2.36 -11.37 15.91
CA ILE A 135 1.38 -10.75 15.01
C ILE A 135 0.17 -10.24 15.80
N ALA A 136 -0.42 -9.17 15.31
CA ALA A 136 -1.66 -8.58 15.78
C ALA A 136 -2.53 -8.13 14.59
N PRO A 137 -2.90 -9.06 13.67
CA PRO A 137 -3.54 -8.71 12.41
C PRO A 137 -4.97 -8.22 12.59
N SER A 138 -5.51 -7.63 11.52
CA SER A 138 -6.94 -7.32 11.38
C SER A 138 -7.68 -8.45 10.70
N VAL A 139 -8.91 -8.72 11.14
CA VAL A 139 -9.82 -9.63 10.42
C VAL A 139 -10.41 -8.89 9.22
N LEU A 140 -10.47 -9.54 8.06
CA LEU A 140 -10.97 -8.91 6.85
C LEU A 140 -12.44 -8.53 6.96
N GLY A 141 -13.27 -9.40 7.54
CA GLY A 141 -14.70 -9.14 7.71
C GLY A 141 -15.39 -8.75 6.41
N ASP A 142 -16.11 -7.63 6.44
CA ASP A 142 -16.82 -7.08 5.28
C ASP A 142 -15.90 -6.38 4.28
N ASN A 143 -14.66 -6.06 4.65
CA ASN A 143 -13.67 -5.40 3.79
C ASN A 143 -12.92 -6.36 2.87
N LYS A 144 -13.23 -7.66 2.95
CA LYS A 144 -12.59 -8.70 2.15
C LYS A 144 -12.74 -8.43 0.65
N LEU A 145 -11.68 -8.69 -0.09
CA LEU A 145 -11.68 -8.65 -1.55
C LEU A 145 -12.22 -9.95 -2.16
N LYS A 146 -12.30 -9.95 -3.48
CA LYS A 146 -12.68 -11.12 -4.26
C LYS A 146 -11.67 -12.24 -4.01
N ASN A 147 -12.18 -13.44 -3.72
CA ASN A 147 -11.43 -14.65 -3.36
C ASN A 147 -10.87 -14.69 -1.92
N GLU A 148 -11.07 -13.63 -1.14
CA GLU A 148 -10.74 -13.62 0.29
C GLU A 148 -11.91 -14.13 1.15
N SER A 149 -11.59 -14.79 2.27
CA SER A 149 -12.59 -15.14 3.30
C SER A 149 -12.77 -13.99 4.28
N SER A 150 -13.99 -13.77 4.79
CA SER A 150 -14.25 -12.75 5.83
C SER A 150 -13.56 -13.10 7.14
N THR A 151 -13.16 -14.36 7.30
CA THR A 151 -12.44 -14.87 8.46
C THR A 151 -10.94 -14.94 8.25
N ASP A 152 -10.41 -14.56 7.07
CA ASP A 152 -8.97 -14.40 6.89
C ASP A 152 -8.52 -13.06 7.47
N TYR A 153 -7.20 -12.84 7.44
CA TYR A 153 -6.55 -11.71 8.08
C TYR A 153 -5.73 -10.90 7.09
N ASP A 154 -5.44 -9.65 7.46
CA ASP A 154 -4.42 -8.82 6.83
C ASP A 154 -3.61 -8.02 7.87
N PHE A 155 -2.54 -7.40 7.38
CA PHE A 155 -1.79 -6.39 8.10
C PHE A 155 -1.96 -5.06 7.40
N PHE A 156 -1.92 -3.98 8.15
CA PHE A 156 -1.99 -2.64 7.61
C PHE A 156 -0.59 -2.01 7.58
N SER A 157 -0.18 -1.52 6.41
CA SER A 157 1.17 -0.96 6.21
C SER A 157 1.44 0.31 7.02
N CYS A 158 0.41 0.99 7.50
CA CYS A 158 0.54 2.19 8.32
C CYS A 158 0.73 1.92 9.82
N SER A 159 0.66 0.65 10.25
CA SER A 159 0.84 0.25 11.64
C SER A 159 1.84 -0.90 11.76
N THR A 160 2.43 -1.03 12.94
CA THR A 160 3.31 -2.15 13.24
C THR A 160 2.46 -3.31 13.75
N ASP A 161 1.91 -4.09 12.82
CA ASP A 161 1.03 -5.22 13.15
C ASP A 161 1.80 -6.53 13.37
N TYR A 162 3.10 -6.53 13.14
CA TYR A 162 3.94 -7.70 13.31
C TYR A 162 5.37 -7.32 13.72
N LEU A 163 6.03 -8.24 14.41
CA LEU A 163 7.46 -8.19 14.76
C LEU A 163 8.11 -9.51 14.39
N LYS A 164 9.31 -9.48 13.80
CA LYS A 164 10.07 -10.71 13.52
C LYS A 164 10.50 -11.34 14.84
N PHE A 165 10.28 -12.63 15.04
CA PHE A 165 10.60 -13.32 16.28
C PHE A 165 11.79 -14.27 16.11
N ASP A 166 12.79 -14.13 16.97
CA ASP A 166 13.93 -15.04 17.09
C ASP A 166 13.62 -16.08 18.18
N MET A 167 13.41 -17.32 17.78
CA MET A 167 13.07 -18.43 18.68
C MET A 167 14.22 -18.80 19.63
N GLU A 168 15.48 -18.59 19.25
CA GLU A 168 16.64 -18.94 20.08
C GLU A 168 16.85 -17.91 21.19
N LYS A 169 16.70 -16.62 20.83
CA LYS A 169 16.87 -15.51 21.79
C LYS A 169 15.60 -15.19 22.56
N GLU A 170 14.45 -15.67 22.09
CA GLU A 170 13.11 -15.32 22.58
C GLU A 170 12.86 -13.79 22.55
N ILE A 171 13.29 -13.14 21.46
CA ILE A 171 13.16 -11.69 21.25
C ILE A 171 12.39 -11.42 19.95
N ALA A 172 11.43 -10.51 20.03
CA ALA A 172 10.78 -9.94 18.87
C ALA A 172 11.45 -8.62 18.47
N TYR A 173 11.69 -8.43 17.17
CA TYR A 173 12.38 -7.29 16.56
C TYR A 173 11.46 -6.50 15.63
N GLY A 174 11.57 -5.18 15.69
CA GLY A 174 10.74 -4.20 14.98
C GLY A 174 10.19 -3.17 15.98
N GLU A 175 9.47 -2.15 15.50
CA GLU A 175 8.99 -1.04 16.33
C GLU A 175 7.96 -1.50 17.39
N TYR A 176 8.45 -1.98 18.54
CA TYR A 176 7.60 -2.40 19.65
C TYR A 176 6.90 -1.18 20.26
N SER A 177 7.63 -0.09 20.46
CA SER A 177 7.12 1.19 20.94
C SER A 177 7.93 2.34 20.35
N LYS A 178 7.47 3.58 20.48
CA LYS A 178 8.23 4.79 20.10
C LYS A 178 9.65 4.91 20.71
N LYS A 179 10.01 4.06 21.67
CA LYS A 179 11.31 4.05 22.35
C LYS A 179 12.03 2.70 22.33
N LYS A 180 11.44 1.65 21.74
CA LYS A 180 11.98 0.29 21.78
C LYS A 180 11.70 -0.43 20.45
N ASP A 181 12.75 -0.92 19.83
CA ASP A 181 12.70 -1.68 18.57
C ASP A 181 12.80 -3.20 18.78
N GLU A 182 12.66 -3.62 20.04
CA GLU A 182 12.63 -5.03 20.40
C GLU A 182 11.88 -5.25 21.73
N ILE A 183 11.44 -6.49 21.93
CA ILE A 183 10.91 -6.95 23.21
C ILE A 183 11.20 -8.43 23.46
N LYS A 184 11.61 -8.77 24.68
CA LYS A 184 11.70 -10.16 25.16
C LYS A 184 10.31 -10.76 25.32
N LEU A 185 10.16 -12.02 24.92
CA LEU A 185 8.90 -12.75 25.03
C LEU A 185 8.32 -12.70 26.45
N SER A 186 9.17 -12.90 27.47
CA SER A 186 8.75 -12.88 28.87
C SER A 186 8.16 -11.53 29.31
N ASP A 187 8.60 -10.43 28.72
CA ASP A 187 8.11 -9.09 29.08
C ASP A 187 6.85 -8.76 28.28
N PHE A 188 6.81 -9.13 27.00
CA PHE A 188 5.60 -9.04 26.19
C PHE A 188 4.43 -9.80 26.84
N GLU A 189 4.66 -11.02 27.32
CA GLU A 189 3.64 -11.83 27.98
C GLU A 189 3.10 -11.22 29.28
N LYS A 190 3.91 -10.45 30.01
CA LYS A 190 3.45 -9.72 31.20
C LYS A 190 2.63 -8.50 30.83
N GLU A 191 2.92 -7.88 29.69
CA GLU A 191 2.26 -6.66 29.23
C GLU A 191 0.93 -6.95 28.54
N ILE A 192 0.83 -8.00 27.72
CA ILE A 192 -0.38 -8.33 26.95
C ILE A 192 -1.51 -8.93 27.80
N LYS A 193 -1.19 -9.42 29.00
CA LYS A 193 -2.17 -9.97 29.97
C LYS A 193 -2.78 -8.90 30.88
N LYS A 194 -2.27 -7.67 30.84
CA LYS A 194 -2.80 -6.53 31.61
C LYS A 194 -3.89 -5.84 30.82
#